data_AF-A0A1F5YZ22-F1
#
_entry.id   AF-A0A1F5YZ22-F1
#
_cell.length_a   1.000
_cell.length_b   1.000
_cell.length_c   1.000
_cell.angle_alpha   90.00
_cell.angle_beta   90.00
_cell.angle_gamma   90.00
#
_symmetry.space_group_name_H-M   'P 1'
#
loop_
_entity.id
_entity.type
_entity.pdbx_description
1 polymer ?
#
loop_
_entity_poly.entity_id
_entity_poly.type
_entity_poly.pdbx_seq_one_letter_code
_entity_poly.pdbx_strand_id
1 'polypeptide(L)'
;MICSSSIQKSLRALQVWLVLLAAPGYCAGLIVNPWVVTDRSVSCYDYPSLIADLTRGLETPQDKAIAVFRFFRRAMFPYTNRNEYPFPVNDQQHMFDFVRMVNVYGYALCTQTNWMFASVLKQSGQVEDARGISVPGHGTAEVKWDGRWHFMDAIVGCYAFRRDRREIASIEDILADSTLLSRAVAEGRASQPFCPWDGKPIYPEEALAVTDQWYTYRKYGLDFLLKVIPDYKPAEADEPSTFSMAFNLRPGFRLTRMWDNLPGMYNLSYEYYRNNKTIQTPSPSILPPHHPDNGGERLDSLNFPLIEPYRKVILGRGSYHYYANGVLSYSDDFSDRRFMQAADSISSLIVEPGNAGRGGILRCAPGDSLGEANLNFEAPYVFVGGSIRGRAEVVEGSWAAVYLDIGRTENWLCLGVATSGGDFNFPIPANLIEERYAFKIKLKLFDKSAAGSVRLYELKAEAVCQLNMYSLPFLAPGNNKVSVQAGAIPQGAALQVIYRWLERGRERTDLRLVSTPGESYTIAVSGIEYPRMKDISMEYIPR
;
A
#
# COMPACT_ATOMS: atom_id res chain seq x y z
N MET A 1 75.26 8.13 52.29
CA MET A 1 74.91 6.93 51.49
C MET A 1 73.85 7.37 50.48
N ILE A 2 74.26 7.54 49.22
CA ILE A 2 73.49 7.48 47.94
C ILE A 2 72.24 8.40 47.83
N CYS A 3 72.30 9.56 47.15
CA CYS A 3 71.88 9.84 45.74
C CYS A 3 70.46 9.33 45.41
N SER A 4 69.51 10.05 44.79
CA SER A 4 69.54 11.12 43.78
C SER A 4 68.14 11.78 43.65
N SER A 5 68.01 13.11 43.65
CA SER A 5 67.62 13.98 42.50
C SER A 5 66.96 13.27 41.31
N SER A 6 65.74 13.63 40.89
CA SER A 6 65.43 14.61 39.82
C SER A 6 64.04 14.19 39.29
N ILE A 7 63.02 15.00 38.97
CA ILE A 7 62.91 16.12 38.02
C ILE A 7 61.60 16.86 38.38
N GLN A 8 61.72 18.10 38.86
CA GLN A 8 60.72 19.13 38.62
C GLN A 8 60.95 19.69 37.22
N LYS A 9 59.86 20.07 36.55
CA LYS A 9 59.72 20.70 35.22
C LYS A 9 59.20 19.75 34.15
N SER A 10 57.87 19.76 33.99
CA SER A 10 57.13 19.81 32.72
C SER A 10 55.71 19.35 33.02
N LEU A 11 54.75 20.28 33.09
CA LEU A 11 53.30 20.08 32.81
C LEU A 11 52.56 21.36 33.20
N ARG A 12 52.90 22.46 32.52
CA ARG A 12 51.95 23.54 32.22
C ARG A 12 51.44 23.25 30.80
N ALA A 13 50.42 22.41 30.67
CA ALA A 13 49.67 22.25 29.43
C ALA A 13 48.33 21.57 29.74
N LEU A 14 47.26 22.19 29.25
CA LEU A 14 45.90 21.66 29.11
C LEU A 14 45.13 21.33 30.40
N GLN A 15 44.55 22.37 31.00
CA GLN A 15 43.20 22.30 31.56
C GLN A 15 42.34 23.40 30.91
N VAL A 16 42.07 23.23 29.62
CA VAL A 16 40.83 23.74 29.03
C VAL A 16 39.89 22.55 29.04
N TRP A 17 39.07 22.46 30.09
CA TRP A 17 37.89 21.61 30.08
C TRP A 17 36.95 22.17 29.01
N LEU A 18 37.05 21.63 27.80
CA LEU A 18 35.96 21.68 26.84
C LEU A 18 34.83 20.86 27.45
N VAL A 19 33.88 21.54 28.07
CA VAL A 19 32.53 21.03 28.27
C VAL A 19 31.94 20.90 26.87
N LEU A 20 32.24 19.78 26.20
CA LEU A 20 31.37 19.23 25.18
C LEU A 20 30.10 18.81 25.93
N LEU A 21 29.17 19.76 26.07
CA LEU A 21 27.76 19.44 26.19
C LEU A 21 27.46 18.56 24.99
N ALA A 22 27.51 17.24 25.20
CA ALA A 22 26.62 16.34 24.52
C ALA A 22 25.22 16.89 24.82
N ALA A 23 24.71 17.75 23.93
CA ALA A 23 23.30 18.06 23.92
C ALA A 23 22.59 16.71 23.98
N PRO A 24 21.63 16.50 24.91
CA PRO A 24 20.88 15.27 24.93
C PRO A 24 20.41 15.04 23.50
N GLY A 25 20.85 13.93 22.92
CA GLY A 25 20.45 13.55 21.58
C GLY A 25 18.94 13.58 21.59
N TYR A 26 18.36 14.56 20.90
CA TYR A 26 16.98 14.48 20.48
C TYR A 26 16.95 13.31 19.49
N CYS A 27 16.92 12.08 19.98
CA CYS A 27 16.24 11.02 19.28
C CYS A 27 14.78 11.50 19.27
N ALA A 28 14.39 12.25 18.24
CA ALA A 28 12.98 12.47 18.01
C ALA A 28 12.37 11.07 17.94
N GLY A 29 11.39 10.83 18.82
CA GLY A 29 10.70 9.55 18.79
C GLY A 29 10.04 9.36 17.42
N LEU A 30 9.77 8.11 17.08
CA LEU A 30 8.98 7.78 15.91
C LEU A 30 7.50 7.88 16.27
N ILE A 31 6.66 8.30 15.33
CA ILE A 31 5.23 7.96 15.44
C ILE A 31 5.11 6.50 15.02
N VAL A 32 4.77 5.65 15.98
CA VAL A 32 4.78 4.19 15.81
C VAL A 32 3.44 3.73 15.28
N ASN A 33 3.44 3.03 14.15
CA ASN A 33 2.26 2.38 13.56
C ASN A 33 1.03 3.29 13.43
N PRO A 34 1.13 4.51 12.85
CA PRO A 34 -0.02 5.37 12.69
C PRO A 34 -1.03 4.76 11.70
N TRP A 35 -2.30 4.74 12.08
CA TRP A 35 -3.38 4.25 11.24
C TRP A 35 -4.67 5.03 11.47
N VAL A 36 -5.48 5.19 10.42
CA VAL A 36 -6.76 5.91 10.51
C VAL A 36 -7.88 4.92 10.21
N VAL A 37 -8.89 4.91 11.08
CA VAL A 37 -10.11 4.11 10.92
C VAL A 37 -11.34 5.01 10.92
N THR A 38 -12.40 4.57 10.25
CA THR A 38 -13.72 5.20 10.32
C THR A 38 -14.78 4.19 10.72
N ASP A 39 -15.92 4.67 11.21
CA ASP A 39 -17.11 3.84 11.44
C ASP A 39 -17.84 3.43 10.16
N ARG A 40 -17.37 3.87 8.98
CA ARG A 40 -17.97 3.60 7.67
C ARG A 40 -17.15 2.64 6.80
N SER A 41 -15.91 2.34 7.16
CA SER A 41 -14.98 1.51 6.40
C SER A 41 -14.49 0.32 7.22
N VAL A 42 -14.03 -0.73 6.53
CA VAL A 42 -13.38 -1.90 7.18
C VAL A 42 -11.92 -1.58 7.40
N SER A 43 -11.42 -1.76 8.62
CA SER A 43 -9.99 -1.64 8.91
C SER A 43 -9.21 -2.80 8.28
N CYS A 44 -8.41 -2.48 7.26
CA CYS A 44 -7.51 -3.46 6.63
C CYS A 44 -6.10 -3.44 7.24
N TYR A 45 -5.94 -3.03 8.50
CA TYR A 45 -4.63 -2.88 9.14
C TYR A 45 -3.93 -4.23 9.34
N ASP A 46 -4.64 -5.20 9.91
CA ASP A 46 -4.19 -6.56 10.13
C ASP A 46 -5.38 -7.50 10.06
N TYR A 47 -5.11 -8.81 10.09
CA TYR A 47 -6.15 -9.82 9.97
C TYR A 47 -7.19 -9.76 11.11
N PRO A 48 -6.80 -9.65 12.40
CA PRO A 48 -7.76 -9.52 13.49
C PRO A 48 -8.70 -8.31 13.36
N SER A 49 -8.17 -7.14 13.02
CA SER A 49 -8.97 -5.93 12.82
C SER A 49 -9.95 -6.09 11.66
N LEU A 50 -9.50 -6.71 10.57
CA LEU A 50 -10.32 -6.95 9.39
C LEU A 50 -11.51 -7.87 9.71
N ILE A 51 -11.28 -9.00 10.39
CA ILE A 51 -12.36 -9.92 10.77
C ILE A 51 -13.31 -9.28 11.79
N ALA A 52 -12.77 -8.59 12.79
CA ALA A 52 -13.58 -7.92 13.80
C ALA A 52 -14.53 -6.88 13.19
N ASP A 53 -14.06 -6.12 12.20
CA ASP A 53 -14.87 -5.13 11.51
C ASP A 53 -15.91 -5.76 10.58
N LEU A 54 -15.52 -6.77 9.79
CA LEU A 54 -16.41 -7.44 8.84
C LEU A 54 -17.56 -8.17 9.52
N THR A 55 -17.32 -8.72 10.71
CA THR A 55 -18.29 -9.55 11.43
C THR A 55 -19.00 -8.82 12.55
N ARG A 56 -18.74 -7.52 12.73
CA ARG A 56 -19.29 -6.71 13.81
C ARG A 56 -20.82 -6.73 13.81
N GLY A 57 -21.40 -7.20 14.92
CA GLY A 57 -22.85 -7.24 15.10
C GLY A 57 -23.58 -8.33 14.30
N LEU A 58 -22.84 -9.25 13.66
CA LEU A 58 -23.41 -10.39 12.96
C LEU A 58 -23.41 -11.62 13.86
N GLU A 59 -24.53 -12.32 13.91
CA GLU A 59 -24.72 -13.45 14.83
C GLU A 59 -24.40 -14.79 14.17
N THR A 60 -24.90 -15.01 12.94
CA THR A 60 -24.81 -16.32 12.28
C THR A 60 -23.52 -16.48 11.46
N PRO A 61 -22.97 -17.70 11.35
CA PRO A 61 -21.86 -17.99 10.43
C PRO A 61 -22.16 -17.60 8.98
N GLN A 62 -23.40 -17.81 8.53
CA GLN A 62 -23.85 -17.43 7.19
C GLN A 62 -23.76 -15.92 6.96
N ASP A 63 -24.25 -15.09 7.89
CA ASP A 63 -24.19 -13.63 7.75
C ASP A 63 -22.74 -13.15 7.71
N LYS A 64 -21.88 -13.73 8.53
CA LYS A 64 -20.44 -13.44 8.55
C LYS A 64 -19.76 -13.84 7.23
N ALA A 65 -20.05 -15.01 6.69
CA ALA A 65 -19.55 -15.46 5.39
C ALA A 65 -20.02 -14.53 4.26
N ILE A 66 -21.28 -14.11 4.27
CA ILE A 66 -21.84 -13.15 3.30
C ILE A 66 -21.16 -11.77 3.44
N ALA A 67 -20.86 -11.30 4.65
CA ALA A 67 -20.18 -10.04 4.86
C ALA A 67 -18.74 -10.06 4.29
N VAL A 68 -17.99 -11.15 4.53
CA VAL A 68 -16.66 -11.34 3.92
C VAL A 68 -16.77 -11.42 2.40
N PHE A 69 -17.75 -12.17 1.86
CA PHE A 69 -17.99 -12.25 0.41
C PHE A 69 -18.23 -10.87 -0.22
N ARG A 70 -19.07 -10.04 0.41
CA ARG A 70 -19.36 -8.68 -0.07
C ARG A 70 -18.14 -7.78 -0.03
N PHE A 71 -17.29 -7.95 0.98
CA PHE A 71 -16.03 -7.22 1.06
C PHE A 71 -15.05 -7.62 -0.05
N PHE A 72 -14.89 -8.92 -0.32
CA PHE A 72 -14.07 -9.40 -1.44
C PHE A 72 -14.58 -8.82 -2.77
N ARG A 73 -15.89 -8.82 -3.01
CA ARG A 73 -16.50 -8.22 -4.21
C ARG A 73 -16.20 -6.75 -4.40
N ARG A 74 -16.05 -6.00 -3.31
CA ARG A 74 -15.66 -4.60 -3.32
C ARG A 74 -14.17 -4.40 -3.53
N ALA A 75 -13.36 -5.16 -2.80
CA ALA A 75 -11.95 -4.86 -2.62
C ALA A 75 -11.04 -5.63 -3.58
N MET A 76 -11.54 -6.70 -4.20
CA MET A 76 -10.79 -7.55 -5.12
C MET A 76 -11.49 -7.59 -6.48
N PHE A 77 -10.72 -7.34 -7.55
CA PHE A 77 -11.22 -7.49 -8.91
C PHE A 77 -10.37 -8.49 -9.74
N PRO A 78 -10.95 -9.07 -10.80
CA PRO A 78 -10.22 -10.01 -11.65
C PRO A 78 -9.09 -9.30 -12.40
N TYR A 79 -7.86 -9.74 -12.18
CA TYR A 79 -6.67 -9.37 -12.95
C TYR A 79 -5.60 -10.47 -12.78
N THR A 80 -4.41 -10.33 -13.35
CA THR A 80 -3.36 -11.36 -13.21
C THR A 80 -3.07 -11.72 -11.77
N ASN A 81 -2.66 -12.98 -11.56
CA ASN A 81 -2.12 -13.41 -10.28
C ASN A 81 -0.91 -12.57 -9.90
N ARG A 82 -0.76 -12.34 -8.59
CA ARG A 82 0.38 -11.60 -8.05
C ARG A 82 1.22 -12.44 -7.10
N ASN A 83 2.52 -12.35 -7.39
CA ASN A 83 3.63 -13.14 -6.86
C ASN A 83 4.84 -12.20 -6.81
N GLU A 84 5.31 -11.81 -5.61
CA GLU A 84 6.48 -10.93 -5.40
C GLU A 84 7.82 -11.71 -5.48
N TYR A 85 8.90 -11.09 -5.98
CA TYR A 85 10.25 -11.68 -6.19
C TYR A 85 11.39 -10.93 -5.43
N PRO A 86 12.46 -11.59 -4.94
CA PRO A 86 12.80 -13.00 -5.04
C PRO A 86 12.07 -13.89 -4.05
N PHE A 87 11.47 -14.96 -4.58
CA PHE A 87 11.14 -16.15 -3.81
C PHE A 87 12.42 -16.75 -3.24
N PRO A 88 12.54 -17.03 -1.94
CA PRO A 88 13.02 -18.35 -1.58
C PRO A 88 12.05 -19.33 -2.24
N VAL A 89 12.54 -20.19 -3.13
CA VAL A 89 11.77 -21.10 -4.01
C VAL A 89 10.78 -22.02 -3.26
N ASN A 90 10.80 -21.99 -1.92
CA ASN A 90 9.99 -22.80 -1.03
C ASN A 90 8.97 -22.02 -0.19
N ASP A 91 8.80 -20.71 -0.39
CA ASP A 91 7.87 -19.90 0.41
C ASP A 91 6.67 -19.42 -0.41
N GLN A 92 5.73 -20.34 -0.64
CA GLN A 92 4.43 -20.04 -1.28
C GLN A 92 3.50 -19.22 -0.35
N GLN A 93 3.83 -19.09 0.94
CA GLN A 93 2.97 -18.56 2.00
C GLN A 93 2.57 -17.08 1.86
N HIS A 94 3.18 -16.36 0.91
CA HIS A 94 2.89 -14.95 0.67
C HIS A 94 1.93 -14.69 -0.49
N MET A 95 1.61 -15.71 -1.31
CA MET A 95 0.69 -15.55 -2.43
C MET A 95 -0.76 -15.37 -1.95
N PHE A 96 -1.12 -15.88 -0.77
CA PHE A 96 -2.48 -15.82 -0.26
C PHE A 96 -2.61 -15.01 1.04
N ASP A 97 -1.60 -14.19 1.37
CA ASP A 97 -1.73 -13.24 2.48
C ASP A 97 -2.76 -12.16 2.12
N PHE A 98 -3.96 -12.29 2.68
CA PHE A 98 -5.07 -11.44 2.29
C PHE A 98 -4.88 -9.98 2.69
N VAL A 99 -4.31 -9.68 3.87
CA VAL A 99 -4.07 -8.29 4.29
C VAL A 99 -3.10 -7.62 3.32
N ARG A 100 -2.04 -8.31 2.89
CA ARG A 100 -1.14 -7.79 1.85
C ARG A 100 -1.88 -7.58 0.53
N MET A 101 -2.56 -8.62 0.05
CA MET A 101 -3.24 -8.60 -1.25
C MET A 101 -4.31 -7.52 -1.33
N VAL A 102 -5.12 -7.35 -0.28
CA VAL A 102 -6.20 -6.37 -0.25
C VAL A 102 -5.69 -4.95 -0.12
N ASN A 103 -4.55 -4.69 0.54
CA ASN A 103 -4.03 -3.33 0.69
C ASN A 103 -3.15 -2.88 -0.49
N VAL A 104 -2.35 -3.79 -1.05
CA VAL A 104 -1.30 -3.45 -2.03
C VAL A 104 -1.79 -3.61 -3.46
N TYR A 105 -2.50 -4.70 -3.75
CA TYR A 105 -2.87 -5.07 -5.11
C TYR A 105 -4.35 -4.81 -5.38
N GLY A 106 -5.25 -5.37 -4.58
CA GLY A 106 -6.70 -5.27 -4.80
C GLY A 106 -7.19 -6.07 -6.00
N TYR A 107 -6.38 -6.98 -6.53
CA TYR A 107 -6.72 -7.81 -7.67
C TYR A 107 -5.93 -9.12 -7.67
N ALA A 108 -6.50 -10.16 -8.27
CA ALA A 108 -5.90 -11.47 -8.48
C ALA A 108 -6.77 -12.28 -9.46
N LEU A 109 -6.30 -13.47 -9.92
CA LEU A 109 -7.17 -14.37 -10.69
C LEU A 109 -8.14 -15.10 -9.76
N CYS A 110 -9.10 -15.80 -10.39
CA CYS A 110 -10.19 -16.49 -9.71
C CYS A 110 -9.73 -17.49 -8.64
N THR A 111 -8.77 -18.36 -8.95
CA THR A 111 -8.23 -19.33 -7.99
C THR A 111 -7.63 -18.65 -6.78
N GLN A 112 -6.73 -17.68 -7.01
CA GLN A 112 -6.07 -16.95 -5.92
C GLN A 112 -7.11 -16.22 -5.06
N THR A 113 -8.08 -15.55 -5.68
CA THR A 113 -9.12 -14.80 -4.96
C THR A 113 -10.03 -15.70 -4.12
N ASN A 114 -10.58 -16.76 -4.70
CA ASN A 114 -11.55 -17.61 -4.00
C ASN A 114 -10.89 -18.48 -2.91
N TRP A 115 -9.63 -18.87 -3.11
CA TRP A 115 -8.89 -19.59 -2.06
C TRP A 115 -8.46 -18.65 -0.93
N MET A 116 -8.09 -17.39 -1.22
CA MET A 116 -7.93 -16.38 -0.16
C MET A 116 -9.23 -16.16 0.61
N PHE A 117 -10.37 -16.10 -0.09
CA PHE A 117 -11.69 -15.98 0.55
C PHE A 117 -11.96 -17.14 1.50
N ALA A 118 -11.74 -18.38 1.06
CA ALA A 118 -11.86 -19.56 1.91
C ALA A 118 -10.88 -19.50 3.10
N SER A 119 -9.61 -19.17 2.85
CA SER A 119 -8.56 -19.08 3.87
C SER A 119 -8.90 -18.05 4.96
N VAL A 120 -9.41 -16.87 4.55
CA VAL A 120 -9.88 -15.81 5.46
C VAL A 120 -11.00 -16.30 6.34
N LEU A 121 -11.97 -17.05 5.82
CA LEU A 121 -13.06 -17.60 6.62
C LEU A 121 -12.58 -18.73 7.54
N LYS A 122 -11.76 -19.66 7.04
CA LYS A 122 -11.20 -20.79 7.82
C LYS A 122 -10.42 -20.28 9.04
N GLN A 123 -9.56 -19.28 8.84
CA GLN A 123 -8.75 -18.69 9.91
C GLN A 123 -9.55 -17.88 10.93
N SER A 124 -10.74 -17.41 10.56
CA SER A 124 -11.48 -16.45 11.38
C SER A 124 -12.10 -17.07 12.61
N GLY A 125 -12.25 -18.40 12.61
CA GLY A 125 -13.03 -19.15 13.60
C GLY A 125 -14.52 -18.82 13.58
N GLN A 126 -15.02 -18.09 12.57
CA GLN A 126 -16.41 -17.66 12.46
C GLN A 126 -17.31 -18.70 11.77
N VAL A 127 -16.71 -19.72 11.16
CA VAL A 127 -17.32 -20.84 10.45
C VAL A 127 -16.65 -22.14 10.90
N GLU A 128 -17.27 -23.30 10.64
CA GLU A 128 -16.70 -24.59 11.02
C GLU A 128 -15.47 -24.95 10.18
N ASP A 129 -15.54 -24.65 8.88
CA ASP A 129 -14.47 -24.91 7.92
C ASP A 129 -14.69 -24.06 6.65
N ALA A 130 -13.66 -23.92 5.83
CA ALA A 130 -13.77 -23.35 4.50
C ALA A 130 -12.65 -23.90 3.60
N ARG A 131 -12.96 -24.10 2.31
CA ARG A 131 -12.02 -24.70 1.36
C ARG A 131 -12.09 -24.05 -0.01
N GLY A 132 -10.95 -24.05 -0.69
CA GLY A 132 -10.88 -23.76 -2.10
C GLY A 132 -11.50 -24.90 -2.91
N ILE A 133 -12.08 -24.57 -4.05
CA ILE A 133 -12.59 -25.55 -5.01
C ILE A 133 -11.93 -25.25 -6.36
N SER A 134 -11.34 -26.26 -6.98
CA SER A 134 -10.84 -26.19 -8.34
C SER A 134 -11.85 -26.81 -9.30
N VAL A 135 -12.16 -26.09 -10.38
CA VAL A 135 -12.93 -26.59 -11.53
C VAL A 135 -12.13 -26.27 -12.80
N PRO A 136 -12.41 -26.92 -13.95
CA PRO A 136 -11.69 -26.63 -15.20
C PRO A 136 -11.69 -25.13 -15.57
N GLY A 137 -10.51 -24.51 -15.51
CA GLY A 137 -10.30 -23.11 -15.89
C GLY A 137 -10.83 -22.07 -14.88
N HIS A 138 -11.22 -22.48 -13.67
CA HIS A 138 -11.75 -21.57 -12.65
C HIS A 138 -11.53 -22.09 -11.22
N GLY A 139 -11.55 -21.19 -10.25
CA GLY A 139 -11.52 -21.54 -8.83
C GLY A 139 -12.69 -20.91 -8.11
N THR A 140 -13.33 -21.66 -7.21
CA THR A 140 -14.46 -21.22 -6.36
C THR A 140 -14.17 -21.59 -4.90
N ALA A 141 -15.14 -21.45 -4.00
CA ALA A 141 -15.01 -21.86 -2.61
C ALA A 141 -16.27 -22.57 -2.08
N GLU A 142 -16.08 -23.36 -1.04
CA GLU A 142 -17.16 -23.80 -0.16
C GLU A 142 -16.83 -23.43 1.28
N VAL A 143 -17.86 -23.11 2.05
CA VAL A 143 -17.77 -22.73 3.45
C VAL A 143 -18.71 -23.62 4.24
N LYS A 144 -18.30 -24.07 5.42
CA LYS A 144 -19.04 -25.02 6.25
C LYS A 144 -19.59 -24.36 7.50
N TRP A 145 -20.88 -24.52 7.76
CA TRP A 145 -21.52 -24.22 9.04
C TRP A 145 -22.74 -25.13 9.23
N ASP A 146 -23.15 -25.32 10.48
CA ASP A 146 -24.24 -26.22 10.87
C ASP A 146 -24.09 -27.63 10.24
N GLY A 147 -22.85 -28.12 10.16
CA GLY A 147 -22.48 -29.40 9.58
C GLY A 147 -22.58 -29.51 8.05
N ARG A 148 -22.93 -28.44 7.31
CA ARG A 148 -23.19 -28.46 5.85
C ARG A 148 -22.23 -27.55 5.09
N TRP A 149 -21.89 -27.94 3.86
CA TRP A 149 -21.13 -27.10 2.93
C TRP A 149 -22.04 -26.13 2.18
N HIS A 150 -21.51 -24.98 1.80
CA HIS A 150 -22.23 -23.91 1.11
C HIS A 150 -21.35 -23.29 0.03
N PHE A 151 -21.84 -23.27 -1.22
CA PHE A 151 -21.11 -22.77 -2.37
C PHE A 151 -21.06 -21.24 -2.40
N MET A 152 -19.86 -20.68 -2.59
CA MET A 152 -19.67 -19.26 -2.79
C MET A 152 -18.55 -18.99 -3.80
N ASP A 153 -18.79 -18.08 -4.73
CA ASP A 153 -17.78 -17.58 -5.65
C ASP A 153 -17.63 -16.06 -5.50
N ALA A 154 -16.64 -15.64 -4.73
CA ALA A 154 -16.37 -14.26 -4.38
C ALA A 154 -15.81 -13.44 -5.55
N ILE A 155 -15.22 -14.07 -6.57
CA ILE A 155 -14.77 -13.32 -7.76
C ILE A 155 -15.93 -13.11 -8.72
N VAL A 156 -16.62 -14.17 -9.15
CA VAL A 156 -17.77 -14.07 -10.08
C VAL A 156 -18.97 -13.43 -9.39
N GLY A 157 -19.00 -13.38 -8.06
CA GLY A 157 -20.11 -12.84 -7.31
C GLY A 157 -21.33 -13.74 -7.44
N CYS A 158 -21.20 -15.00 -7.05
CA CYS A 158 -22.26 -16.00 -7.19
C CYS A 158 -22.42 -16.85 -5.93
N TYR A 159 -23.60 -16.78 -5.33
CA TYR A 159 -24.18 -17.84 -4.50
C TYR A 159 -25.71 -17.79 -4.64
N ALA A 160 -26.40 -18.87 -4.33
CA ALA A 160 -27.86 -18.88 -4.28
C ALA A 160 -28.35 -19.59 -3.03
N PHE A 161 -29.43 -19.06 -2.44
CA PHE A 161 -30.13 -19.77 -1.39
C PHE A 161 -30.87 -20.99 -1.94
N ARG A 162 -31.03 -22.03 -1.12
CA ARG A 162 -31.99 -23.12 -1.35
C ARG A 162 -33.41 -22.58 -1.48
N ARG A 163 -34.34 -23.42 -1.92
CA ARG A 163 -35.74 -23.01 -2.17
C ARG A 163 -36.47 -22.49 -0.94
N ASP A 164 -36.07 -22.91 0.26
CA ASP A 164 -36.56 -22.40 1.54
C ASP A 164 -36.07 -20.99 1.88
N ARG A 165 -35.09 -20.46 1.13
CA ARG A 165 -34.43 -19.16 1.33
C ARG A 165 -33.73 -19.00 2.68
N ARG A 166 -33.36 -20.11 3.32
CA ARG A 166 -32.71 -20.09 4.64
C ARG A 166 -31.21 -20.29 4.55
N GLU A 167 -30.79 -21.26 3.74
CA GLU A 167 -29.39 -21.66 3.62
C GLU A 167 -28.88 -21.48 2.19
N ILE A 168 -27.60 -21.15 2.04
CA ILE A 168 -26.92 -21.17 0.75
C ILE A 168 -26.82 -22.63 0.24
N ALA A 169 -27.05 -22.87 -1.06
CA ALA A 169 -26.91 -24.20 -1.65
C ALA A 169 -25.44 -24.66 -1.67
N SER A 170 -25.17 -25.93 -1.40
CA SER A 170 -23.85 -26.55 -1.57
C SER A 170 -23.56 -26.86 -3.05
N ILE A 171 -22.32 -27.24 -3.40
CA ILE A 171 -22.05 -27.81 -4.73
C ILE A 171 -22.87 -29.09 -4.94
N GLU A 172 -22.98 -29.94 -3.92
CA GLU A 172 -23.76 -31.18 -3.98
C GLU A 172 -25.25 -30.92 -4.26
N ASP A 173 -25.82 -29.89 -3.64
CA ASP A 173 -27.20 -29.44 -3.91
C ASP A 173 -27.36 -29.01 -5.37
N ILE A 174 -26.38 -28.26 -5.90
CA ILE A 174 -26.38 -27.77 -7.29
C ILE A 174 -26.21 -28.91 -8.31
N LEU A 175 -25.42 -29.94 -7.98
CA LEU A 175 -25.28 -31.14 -8.81
C LEU A 175 -26.57 -31.96 -8.84
N ALA A 176 -27.29 -32.03 -7.71
CA ALA A 176 -28.58 -32.70 -7.62
C ALA A 176 -29.70 -31.91 -8.35
N ASP A 177 -29.67 -30.58 -8.27
CA ASP A 177 -30.62 -29.69 -8.94
C ASP A 177 -29.93 -28.40 -9.43
N SER A 178 -29.53 -28.39 -10.70
CA SER A 178 -28.89 -27.23 -11.33
C SER A 178 -29.81 -26.01 -11.42
N THR A 179 -31.14 -26.17 -11.23
CA THR A 179 -32.08 -25.06 -11.19
C THR A 179 -31.91 -24.19 -9.94
N LEU A 180 -31.21 -24.68 -8.93
CA LEU A 180 -30.81 -23.87 -7.77
C LEU A 180 -29.97 -22.66 -8.18
N LEU A 181 -29.09 -22.79 -9.18
CA LEU A 181 -28.40 -21.63 -9.76
C LEU A 181 -29.13 -21.06 -10.98
N SER A 182 -29.55 -21.89 -11.95
CA SER A 182 -30.06 -21.38 -13.23
C SER A 182 -31.37 -20.58 -13.13
N ARG A 183 -32.15 -20.80 -12.06
CA ARG A 183 -33.39 -20.06 -11.79
C ARG A 183 -33.30 -19.13 -10.58
N ALA A 184 -32.11 -18.98 -9.97
CA ALA A 184 -31.93 -18.24 -8.71
C ALA A 184 -32.44 -16.79 -8.79
N VAL A 185 -32.15 -16.10 -9.90
CA VAL A 185 -32.58 -14.71 -10.12
C VAL A 185 -34.09 -14.63 -10.26
N ALA A 186 -34.67 -15.44 -11.15
CA ALA A 186 -36.11 -15.47 -11.40
C ALA A 186 -36.93 -15.84 -10.14
N GLU A 187 -36.34 -16.62 -9.23
CA GLU A 187 -36.98 -17.06 -8.00
C GLU A 187 -36.63 -16.20 -6.78
N GLY A 188 -35.85 -15.13 -6.94
CA GLY A 188 -35.47 -14.23 -5.85
C GLY A 188 -34.61 -14.89 -4.77
N ARG A 189 -33.73 -15.81 -5.16
CA ARG A 189 -32.80 -16.55 -4.28
C ARG A 189 -31.32 -16.25 -4.54
N ALA A 190 -31.04 -15.53 -5.62
CA ALA A 190 -29.70 -15.16 -6.03
C ALA A 190 -29.06 -14.15 -5.06
N SER A 191 -27.73 -14.23 -4.93
CA SER A 191 -26.92 -13.18 -4.31
C SER A 191 -27.08 -11.83 -5.02
N GLN A 192 -26.60 -10.76 -4.38
CA GLN A 192 -26.53 -9.43 -4.99
C GLN A 192 -25.08 -8.96 -4.87
N PRO A 193 -24.32 -8.88 -5.98
CA PRO A 193 -24.69 -9.25 -7.35
C PRO A 193 -24.76 -10.78 -7.53
N PHE A 194 -25.27 -11.25 -8.67
CA PHE A 194 -25.26 -12.66 -9.10
C PHE A 194 -24.72 -12.78 -10.52
N CYS A 195 -23.50 -13.31 -10.67
CA CYS A 195 -22.81 -13.43 -11.96
C CYS A 195 -22.90 -12.14 -12.80
N PRO A 196 -22.49 -10.97 -12.29
CA PRO A 196 -22.75 -9.68 -12.93
C PRO A 196 -22.07 -9.53 -14.30
N TRP A 197 -21.10 -10.38 -14.62
CA TRP A 197 -20.36 -10.37 -15.88
C TRP A 197 -20.86 -11.41 -16.90
N ASP A 198 -22.06 -11.96 -16.67
CA ASP A 198 -22.64 -13.07 -17.41
C ASP A 198 -22.39 -13.01 -18.93
N GLY A 199 -21.55 -13.91 -19.42
CA GLY A 199 -21.34 -14.08 -20.85
C GLY A 199 -20.51 -12.99 -21.56
N LYS A 200 -20.07 -11.93 -20.86
CA LYS A 200 -19.34 -10.82 -21.48
C LYS A 200 -17.84 -11.01 -21.34
N PRO A 201 -17.06 -10.91 -22.43
CA PRO A 201 -15.61 -10.99 -22.33
C PRO A 201 -15.10 -9.82 -21.48
N ILE A 202 -14.21 -10.12 -20.53
CA ILE A 202 -13.59 -9.09 -19.69
C ILE A 202 -12.81 -8.14 -20.60
N TYR A 203 -11.92 -8.66 -21.45
CA TYR A 203 -11.12 -7.84 -22.37
C TYR A 203 -11.59 -7.94 -23.84
N PRO A 204 -11.32 -6.92 -24.68
CA PRO A 204 -11.55 -7.00 -26.13
C PRO A 204 -10.80 -8.17 -26.78
N GLU A 205 -11.32 -8.72 -27.88
CA GLU A 205 -10.65 -9.80 -28.63
C GLU A 205 -9.26 -9.39 -29.11
N GLU A 206 -9.05 -8.12 -29.44
CA GLU A 206 -7.76 -7.59 -29.89
C GLU A 206 -6.72 -7.59 -28.76
N ALA A 207 -7.14 -7.40 -27.51
CA ALA A 207 -6.26 -7.51 -26.33
C ALA A 207 -5.95 -8.98 -26.00
N LEU A 208 -6.89 -9.90 -26.28
CA LEU A 208 -6.70 -11.34 -26.13
C LEU A 208 -5.75 -11.92 -27.18
N ALA A 209 -5.69 -11.33 -28.37
CA ALA A 209 -4.84 -11.79 -29.48
C ALA A 209 -3.32 -11.60 -29.24
N VAL A 210 -2.93 -10.73 -28.31
CA VAL A 210 -1.51 -10.40 -28.06
C VAL A 210 -0.85 -11.41 -27.11
N THR A 211 -1.62 -12.30 -26.49
CA THR A 211 -1.11 -13.12 -25.39
C THR A 211 -1.75 -14.52 -25.34
N ASP A 212 -1.07 -15.51 -25.93
CA ASP A 212 -1.46 -16.94 -25.92
C ASP A 212 -1.60 -17.56 -24.51
N GLN A 213 -1.21 -16.84 -23.45
CA GLN A 213 -1.31 -17.29 -22.04
C GLN A 213 -2.58 -16.81 -21.32
N TRP A 214 -3.41 -15.97 -21.96
CA TRP A 214 -4.55 -15.29 -21.32
C TRP A 214 -5.90 -15.89 -21.69
N TYR A 215 -5.88 -17.13 -22.19
CA TYR A 215 -7.05 -17.97 -22.46
C TYR A 215 -7.97 -18.20 -21.23
N THR A 216 -7.56 -17.77 -20.04
CA THR A 216 -8.34 -17.76 -18.80
C THR A 216 -9.40 -16.67 -18.73
N TYR A 217 -9.35 -15.58 -19.52
CA TYR A 217 -10.37 -14.51 -19.50
C TYR A 217 -11.63 -14.82 -20.34
N ARG A 218 -12.07 -16.08 -20.31
CA ARG A 218 -13.33 -16.50 -20.92
C ARG A 218 -14.53 -15.91 -20.17
N LYS A 219 -15.68 -15.96 -20.84
CA LYS A 219 -17.00 -15.57 -20.34
C LYS A 219 -17.32 -16.27 -19.00
N TYR A 220 -16.96 -15.66 -17.88
CA TYR A 220 -17.34 -16.12 -16.54
C TYR A 220 -18.80 -15.78 -16.29
N GLY A 221 -19.68 -16.64 -16.78
CA GLY A 221 -21.13 -16.52 -16.64
C GLY A 221 -21.75 -17.77 -16.02
N LEU A 222 -23.06 -17.73 -15.87
CA LEU A 222 -23.84 -18.79 -15.24
C LEU A 222 -23.71 -20.12 -16.01
N ASP A 223 -23.80 -20.06 -17.34
CA ASP A 223 -23.64 -21.23 -18.21
C ASP A 223 -22.25 -21.87 -18.09
N PHE A 224 -21.22 -21.04 -17.93
CA PHE A 224 -19.86 -21.53 -17.71
C PHE A 224 -19.75 -22.27 -16.38
N LEU A 225 -20.23 -21.67 -15.28
CA LEU A 225 -20.20 -22.29 -13.96
C LEU A 225 -20.95 -23.62 -13.94
N LEU A 226 -22.16 -23.67 -14.48
CA LEU A 226 -22.97 -24.89 -14.55
C LEU A 226 -22.30 -26.01 -15.37
N LYS A 227 -21.49 -25.64 -16.37
CA LYS A 227 -20.73 -26.60 -17.17
C LYS A 227 -19.53 -27.19 -16.42
N VAL A 228 -18.84 -26.40 -15.58
CA VAL A 228 -17.57 -26.81 -14.97
C VAL A 228 -17.70 -27.34 -13.54
N ILE A 229 -18.78 -26.99 -12.83
CA ILE A 229 -19.07 -27.49 -11.46
C ILE A 229 -19.08 -29.02 -11.35
N PRO A 230 -19.56 -29.81 -12.34
CA PRO A 230 -19.49 -31.27 -12.28
C PRO A 230 -18.07 -31.85 -12.10
N ASP A 231 -17.03 -31.11 -12.49
CA ASP A 231 -15.63 -31.54 -12.42
C ASP A 231 -14.89 -30.96 -11.20
N TYR A 232 -15.62 -30.58 -10.14
CA TYR A 232 -15.04 -29.93 -8.97
C TYR A 232 -14.08 -30.83 -8.18
N LYS A 233 -13.03 -30.21 -7.63
CA LYS A 233 -12.05 -30.85 -6.75
C LYS A 233 -11.78 -29.94 -5.55
N PRO A 234 -12.02 -30.42 -4.32
CA PRO A 234 -11.59 -29.71 -3.12
C PRO A 234 -10.08 -29.46 -3.13
N ALA A 235 -9.68 -28.28 -2.68
CA ALA A 235 -8.31 -27.88 -2.44
C ALA A 235 -8.22 -27.23 -1.06
N GLU A 236 -7.17 -27.58 -0.30
CA GLU A 236 -6.95 -26.95 1.00
C GLU A 236 -6.61 -25.46 0.84
N ALA A 237 -7.10 -24.65 1.79
CA ALA A 237 -6.85 -23.23 1.88
C ALA A 237 -6.24 -22.93 3.26
N ASP A 238 -4.92 -23.16 3.39
CA ASP A 238 -4.20 -23.16 4.68
C ASP A 238 -3.10 -22.09 4.76
N GLU A 239 -3.32 -20.92 4.15
CA GLU A 239 -2.31 -19.86 4.15
C GLU A 239 -2.68 -18.71 5.09
N PRO A 240 -2.05 -18.64 6.29
CA PRO A 240 -2.35 -17.61 7.27
C PRO A 240 -2.00 -16.21 6.77
N SER A 241 -2.89 -15.24 7.00
CA SER A 241 -2.53 -13.82 6.79
C SER A 241 -1.74 -13.34 8.00
N THR A 242 -0.48 -13.02 7.78
CA THR A 242 0.49 -12.61 8.82
C THR A 242 1.00 -11.18 8.60
N PHE A 243 0.75 -10.62 7.42
CA PHE A 243 1.08 -9.25 7.08
C PHE A 243 0.25 -8.25 7.88
N SER A 244 0.87 -7.12 8.22
CA SER A 244 0.18 -5.97 8.79
C SER A 244 0.63 -4.69 8.10
N MET A 245 -0.20 -3.66 8.18
CA MET A 245 0.08 -2.32 7.66
C MET A 245 0.92 -1.48 8.63
N ALA A 246 1.64 -2.13 9.55
CA ALA A 246 2.53 -1.49 10.50
C ALA A 246 3.69 -0.79 9.79
N PHE A 247 3.95 0.46 10.17
CA PHE A 247 5.11 1.23 9.72
C PHE A 247 5.35 2.40 10.67
N ASN A 248 6.54 2.98 10.65
CA ASN A 248 6.87 4.13 11.48
C ASN A 248 6.96 5.41 10.65
N LEU A 249 6.50 6.53 11.20
CA LEU A 249 6.63 7.84 10.58
C LEU A 249 7.65 8.69 11.34
N ARG A 250 8.61 9.25 10.59
CA ARG A 250 9.74 10.04 11.11
C ARG A 250 9.53 11.54 10.87
N PRO A 251 10.26 12.43 11.56
CA PRO A 251 10.26 13.86 11.23
C PRO A 251 10.50 14.13 9.74
N GLY A 252 9.73 15.06 9.17
CA GLY A 252 9.80 15.42 7.75
C GLY A 252 9.16 14.40 6.79
N PHE A 253 8.71 13.24 7.27
CA PHE A 253 8.00 12.27 6.45
C PHE A 253 6.48 12.48 6.48
N ARG A 254 5.87 12.23 5.31
CA ARG A 254 4.43 12.17 5.09
C ARG A 254 4.10 10.98 4.20
N LEU A 255 3.12 10.16 4.60
CA LEU A 255 2.51 9.16 3.74
C LEU A 255 1.17 9.69 3.23
N THR A 256 1.02 9.85 1.91
CA THR A 256 -0.25 10.19 1.25
C THR A 256 -0.77 8.98 0.50
N ARG A 257 -2.01 8.56 0.73
CA ARG A 257 -2.67 7.44 0.04
C ARG A 257 -3.81 8.00 -0.79
N MET A 258 -3.83 7.72 -2.09
CA MET A 258 -4.77 8.32 -3.02
C MET A 258 -5.83 7.31 -3.45
N TRP A 259 -7.03 7.78 -3.75
CA TRP A 259 -8.07 7.03 -4.47
C TRP A 259 -7.91 7.19 -5.99
N ASP A 260 -6.68 7.36 -6.42
CA ASP A 260 -6.37 7.51 -7.82
C ASP A 260 -4.95 7.03 -8.15
N ASN A 261 -4.70 6.76 -9.43
CA ASN A 261 -3.43 6.31 -9.94
C ASN A 261 -2.62 7.43 -10.62
N LEU A 262 -1.30 7.33 -10.45
CA LEU A 262 -0.33 8.12 -11.19
C LEU A 262 0.03 7.38 -12.50
N PRO A 263 0.10 8.08 -13.64
CA PRO A 263 0.43 7.45 -14.91
C PRO A 263 1.76 6.69 -14.86
N GLY A 264 1.74 5.42 -15.27
CA GLY A 264 2.93 4.58 -15.35
C GLY A 264 3.47 4.07 -14.00
N MET A 265 2.81 4.37 -12.88
CA MET A 265 3.28 4.00 -11.54
C MET A 265 2.54 2.76 -11.02
N TYR A 266 2.81 1.60 -11.59
CA TYR A 266 2.23 0.35 -11.14
C TYR A 266 3.26 -0.77 -11.20
N ASN A 267 2.98 -1.83 -10.45
CA ASN A 267 3.80 -3.01 -10.39
C ASN A 267 3.60 -3.85 -11.68
N LEU A 268 4.68 -4.07 -12.42
CA LEU A 268 4.76 -4.89 -13.61
C LEU A 268 4.67 -6.36 -13.21
N SER A 269 3.81 -7.14 -13.88
CA SER A 269 3.55 -8.53 -13.50
C SER A 269 4.77 -9.43 -13.71
N TYR A 270 5.03 -10.31 -12.75
CA TYR A 270 6.03 -11.40 -12.75
C TYR A 270 6.16 -12.19 -14.07
N GLU A 271 5.06 -12.46 -14.79
CA GLU A 271 5.10 -13.16 -16.08
C GLU A 271 5.94 -12.44 -17.15
N TYR A 272 6.04 -11.10 -17.07
CA TYR A 272 6.89 -10.30 -17.94
C TYR A 272 8.38 -10.64 -17.77
N TYR A 273 8.84 -10.75 -16.52
CA TYR A 273 10.24 -11.07 -16.23
C TYR A 273 10.61 -12.52 -16.56
N ARG A 274 9.67 -13.45 -16.39
CA ARG A 274 9.92 -14.88 -16.68
C ARG A 274 10.14 -15.14 -18.17
N ASN A 275 9.39 -14.45 -19.04
CA ASN A 275 9.38 -14.75 -20.47
C ASN A 275 10.30 -13.84 -21.30
N ASN A 276 10.72 -12.66 -20.82
CA ASN A 276 11.45 -11.68 -21.63
C ASN A 276 12.75 -11.17 -20.97
N LYS A 277 13.77 -12.03 -20.85
CA LYS A 277 15.12 -11.65 -20.36
C LYS A 277 15.87 -10.64 -21.26
N THR A 278 15.35 -10.30 -22.45
CA THR A 278 16.08 -9.54 -23.48
C THR A 278 15.40 -8.25 -23.95
N ILE A 279 14.20 -7.91 -23.46
CA ILE A 279 13.53 -6.69 -23.92
C ILE A 279 13.90 -5.51 -23.00
N GLN A 280 14.81 -4.65 -23.48
CA GLN A 280 15.22 -3.40 -22.81
C GLN A 280 14.16 -2.28 -22.84
N THR A 281 12.96 -2.58 -23.36
CA THR A 281 11.84 -1.65 -23.45
C THR A 281 10.57 -2.29 -22.87
N PRO A 282 9.77 -1.56 -22.06
CA PRO A 282 8.45 -2.02 -21.67
C PRO A 282 7.67 -2.38 -22.94
N SER A 283 7.23 -3.63 -23.06
CA SER A 283 6.32 -3.98 -24.14
C SER A 283 5.05 -3.12 -23.98
N PRO A 284 4.47 -2.56 -25.05
CA PRO A 284 3.15 -1.90 -25.03
C PRO A 284 2.00 -2.77 -24.48
N SER A 285 2.25 -4.03 -24.15
CA SER A 285 1.27 -5.04 -23.77
C SER A 285 1.08 -5.27 -22.26
N ILE A 286 1.77 -4.57 -21.35
CA ILE A 286 1.41 -4.63 -19.92
C ILE A 286 0.39 -3.54 -19.65
N LEU A 287 -0.87 -3.92 -19.72
CA LEU A 287 -1.96 -3.02 -19.40
C LEU A 287 -1.90 -2.69 -17.89
N PRO A 288 -2.18 -1.46 -17.46
CA PRO A 288 -2.34 -1.16 -16.04
C PRO A 288 -3.36 -2.11 -15.38
N PRO A 289 -3.22 -2.50 -14.10
CA PRO A 289 -4.25 -3.28 -13.42
C PRO A 289 -5.61 -2.57 -13.41
N HIS A 290 -6.58 -3.13 -14.13
CA HIS A 290 -7.94 -2.61 -14.20
C HIS A 290 -8.92 -3.71 -14.60
N HIS A 291 -10.16 -3.57 -14.15
CA HIS A 291 -11.29 -4.37 -14.63
C HIS A 291 -12.23 -3.47 -15.45
N PRO A 292 -12.42 -3.75 -16.75
CA PRO A 292 -13.31 -2.96 -17.59
C PRO A 292 -14.78 -3.12 -17.18
N ASP A 293 -15.51 -2.01 -17.24
CA ASP A 293 -16.93 -1.93 -17.00
C ASP A 293 -17.70 -2.56 -18.16
N ASN A 294 -18.26 -3.74 -17.91
CA ASN A 294 -19.15 -4.45 -18.82
C ASN A 294 -20.64 -4.24 -18.46
N GLY A 295 -20.94 -3.26 -17.60
CA GLY A 295 -22.26 -2.99 -17.03
C GLY A 295 -22.60 -3.83 -15.80
N GLY A 296 -21.76 -4.82 -15.46
CA GLY A 296 -21.99 -5.75 -14.35
C GLY A 296 -21.91 -5.10 -12.97
N GLU A 297 -21.03 -4.11 -12.79
CA GLU A 297 -20.85 -3.49 -11.47
C GLU A 297 -22.12 -2.78 -10.98
N ARG A 298 -22.97 -2.29 -11.90
CA ARG A 298 -24.27 -1.67 -11.57
C ARG A 298 -25.26 -2.66 -10.95
N LEU A 299 -25.04 -3.96 -11.10
CA LEU A 299 -25.84 -5.02 -10.49
C LEU A 299 -25.46 -5.26 -9.03
N ASP A 300 -24.29 -4.79 -8.59
CA ASP A 300 -23.89 -4.79 -7.18
C ASP A 300 -24.45 -3.56 -6.47
N SER A 301 -25.76 -3.57 -6.20
CA SER A 301 -26.45 -2.43 -5.58
C SER A 301 -25.87 -1.97 -4.23
N LEU A 302 -25.11 -2.83 -3.54
CA LEU A 302 -24.48 -2.52 -2.26
C LEU A 302 -23.14 -1.81 -2.44
N ASN A 303 -22.27 -2.32 -3.32
CA ASN A 303 -20.94 -1.75 -3.52
C ASN A 303 -20.91 -0.65 -4.60
N PHE A 304 -21.85 -0.68 -5.55
CA PHE A 304 -21.86 0.26 -6.68
C PHE A 304 -21.86 1.73 -6.24
N PRO A 305 -22.70 2.18 -5.29
CA PRO A 305 -22.70 3.57 -4.85
C PRO A 305 -21.34 4.05 -4.32
N LEU A 306 -20.53 3.15 -3.75
CA LEU A 306 -19.20 3.46 -3.24
C LEU A 306 -18.15 3.53 -4.36
N ILE A 307 -18.23 2.68 -5.38
CA ILE A 307 -17.23 2.61 -6.45
C ILE A 307 -17.58 3.52 -7.65
N GLU A 308 -18.85 3.88 -7.83
CA GLU A 308 -19.36 4.70 -8.93
C GLU A 308 -18.60 6.03 -9.12
N PRO A 309 -18.28 6.79 -8.05
CA PRO A 309 -17.59 8.07 -8.20
C PRO A 309 -16.19 7.96 -8.83
N TYR A 310 -15.62 6.76 -8.87
CA TYR A 310 -14.26 6.50 -9.33
C TYR A 310 -14.16 6.09 -10.79
N ARG A 311 -15.25 6.13 -11.56
CA ARG A 311 -15.23 5.76 -12.99
C ARG A 311 -14.11 6.46 -13.76
N LYS A 312 -13.32 5.67 -14.50
CA LYS A 312 -12.30 6.13 -15.44
C LYS A 312 -12.47 5.51 -16.82
N VAL A 313 -11.84 6.13 -17.82
CA VAL A 313 -11.63 5.51 -19.13
C VAL A 313 -10.20 5.01 -19.19
N ILE A 314 -10.02 3.69 -19.22
CA ILE A 314 -8.73 3.01 -19.32
C ILE A 314 -8.77 2.22 -20.62
N LEU A 315 -7.83 2.48 -21.52
CA LEU A 315 -7.74 1.82 -22.84
C LEU A 315 -9.06 1.88 -23.64
N GLY A 316 -9.72 3.04 -23.60
CA GLY A 316 -10.97 3.28 -24.33
C GLY A 316 -12.22 2.68 -23.68
N ARG A 317 -12.12 2.00 -22.53
CA ARG A 317 -13.27 1.43 -21.81
C ARG A 317 -13.46 2.07 -20.45
N GLY A 318 -14.72 2.18 -20.03
CA GLY A 318 -15.05 2.52 -18.65
C GLY A 318 -14.44 1.50 -17.70
N SER A 319 -14.02 1.91 -16.50
CA SER A 319 -13.58 1.03 -15.44
C SER A 319 -13.83 1.71 -14.10
N TYR A 320 -14.37 0.96 -13.13
CA TYR A 320 -14.47 1.42 -11.75
C TYR A 320 -13.30 0.87 -10.93
N HIS A 321 -12.94 -0.39 -11.15
CA HIS A 321 -11.88 -1.10 -10.43
C HIS A 321 -10.52 -0.97 -11.15
N TYR A 322 -9.57 -0.29 -10.50
CA TYR A 322 -8.19 -0.15 -10.93
C TYR A 322 -7.29 0.07 -9.72
N TYR A 323 -5.98 -0.14 -9.89
CA TYR A 323 -4.99 0.17 -8.85
C TYR A 323 -4.99 1.67 -8.53
N ALA A 324 -4.52 2.03 -7.35
CA ALA A 324 -4.22 3.41 -7.00
C ALA A 324 -2.79 3.52 -6.46
N ASN A 325 -2.38 4.73 -6.10
CA ASN A 325 -1.03 4.98 -5.59
C ASN A 325 -1.03 5.66 -4.23
N GLY A 326 0.07 5.46 -3.52
CA GLY A 326 0.48 6.31 -2.42
C GLY A 326 1.83 6.97 -2.72
N VAL A 327 2.18 7.97 -1.90
CA VAL A 327 3.48 8.64 -1.94
C VAL A 327 3.98 8.76 -0.51
N LEU A 328 5.11 8.10 -0.20
CA LEU A 328 5.91 8.38 0.98
C LEU A 328 6.89 9.48 0.61
N SER A 329 6.67 10.68 1.14
CA SER A 329 7.51 11.84 0.87
C SER A 329 8.31 12.25 2.09
N TYR A 330 9.57 12.60 1.89
CA TYR A 330 10.40 13.35 2.81
C TYR A 330 10.63 14.75 2.24
N SER A 331 10.56 15.79 3.09
CA SER A 331 10.86 17.16 2.69
C SER A 331 11.52 17.92 3.84
N ASP A 332 12.59 18.65 3.54
CA ASP A 332 13.31 19.48 4.49
C ASP A 332 13.92 20.68 3.78
N ASP A 333 13.77 21.86 4.40
CA ASP A 333 14.37 23.12 3.99
C ASP A 333 15.52 23.54 4.93
N PHE A 334 15.91 22.63 5.83
CA PHE A 334 16.95 22.77 6.84
C PHE A 334 16.76 23.96 7.78
N SER A 335 15.57 24.55 7.83
CA SER A 335 15.24 25.67 8.72
C SER A 335 15.33 25.32 10.21
N ASP A 336 15.33 24.02 10.53
CA ASP A 336 15.56 23.46 11.84
C ASP A 336 16.43 22.19 11.76
N ARG A 337 16.55 21.46 12.87
CA ARG A 337 17.37 20.24 12.94
C ARG A 337 16.59 18.95 12.65
N ARG A 338 15.42 18.98 12.01
CA ARG A 338 14.60 17.78 11.74
C ARG A 338 15.32 16.78 10.84
N PHE A 339 16.09 17.24 9.85
CA PHE A 339 16.96 16.36 9.06
C PHE A 339 17.85 15.47 9.92
N MET A 340 18.45 16.06 10.97
CA MET A 340 19.32 15.32 11.89
C MET A 340 18.59 14.24 12.70
N GLN A 341 17.27 14.39 12.87
CA GLN A 341 16.41 13.46 13.58
C GLN A 341 15.81 12.39 12.65
N ALA A 342 15.63 12.72 11.38
CA ALA A 342 15.03 11.84 10.37
C ALA A 342 16.03 10.81 9.82
N ALA A 343 17.31 11.20 9.69
CA ALA A 343 18.37 10.37 9.14
C ALA A 343 18.73 9.20 10.06
N ASP A 344 18.93 8.01 9.47
CA ASP A 344 19.38 6.81 10.19
C ASP A 344 20.83 6.94 10.66
N SER A 345 21.64 7.66 9.90
CA SER A 345 23.04 7.93 10.22
C SER A 345 23.50 9.20 9.54
N ILE A 346 24.33 9.97 10.23
CA ILE A 346 24.98 11.17 9.70
C ILE A 346 26.46 11.15 10.10
N SER A 347 27.33 11.45 9.14
CA SER A 347 28.76 11.64 9.38
C SER A 347 29.21 12.94 8.71
N SER A 348 29.90 13.81 9.45
CA SER A 348 30.55 15.00 8.89
C SER A 348 29.60 15.95 8.13
N LEU A 349 28.31 15.99 8.50
CA LEU A 349 27.34 16.98 8.05
C LEU A 349 26.81 17.77 9.24
N ILE A 350 26.53 19.05 9.00
CA ILE A 350 25.86 19.93 9.94
C ILE A 350 24.71 20.66 9.25
N VAL A 351 23.67 20.94 10.02
CA VAL A 351 22.61 21.88 9.63
C VAL A 351 22.89 23.23 10.29
N GLU A 352 22.95 24.26 9.47
CA GLU A 352 22.97 25.67 9.86
C GLU A 352 21.58 26.26 9.64
N PRO A 353 20.76 26.39 10.70
CA PRO A 353 19.42 26.95 10.58
C PRO A 353 19.46 28.36 10.00
N GLY A 354 18.55 28.66 9.08
CA GLY A 354 18.39 30.00 8.55
C GLY A 354 17.73 30.94 9.57
N ASN A 355 17.87 32.25 9.37
CA ASN A 355 17.05 33.22 10.09
C ASN A 355 15.57 33.07 9.69
N ALA A 356 14.64 33.46 10.57
CA ALA A 356 13.20 33.37 10.32
C ALA A 356 12.81 33.86 8.91
N GLY A 357 12.21 32.96 8.10
CA GLY A 357 11.79 33.24 6.73
C GLY A 357 12.84 32.95 5.64
N ARG A 358 14.04 32.48 5.99
CA ARG A 358 15.01 31.88 5.06
C ARG A 358 15.26 30.43 5.50
N GLY A 359 15.18 29.48 4.56
CA GLY A 359 15.58 28.09 4.81
C GLY A 359 17.01 28.00 5.33
N GLY A 360 17.34 26.91 6.01
CA GLY A 360 18.70 26.68 6.46
C GLY A 360 19.58 26.03 5.41
N ILE A 361 20.73 25.56 5.85
CA ILE A 361 21.77 25.01 4.98
C ILE A 361 22.26 23.70 5.58
N LEU A 362 22.25 22.64 4.77
CA LEU A 362 23.01 21.43 5.05
C LEU A 362 24.36 21.51 4.33
N ARG A 363 25.45 21.30 5.06
CA ARG A 363 26.82 21.32 4.53
C ARG A 363 27.76 20.39 5.29
N CYS A 364 28.96 20.18 4.77
CA CYS A 364 30.02 19.48 5.50
C CYS A 364 30.37 20.21 6.81
N ALA A 365 30.67 19.43 7.84
CA ALA A 365 31.20 19.97 9.10
C ALA A 365 32.52 20.72 8.84
N PRO A 366 32.82 21.80 9.59
CA PRO A 366 34.04 22.56 9.41
C PRO A 366 35.29 21.66 9.48
N GLY A 367 36.15 21.72 8.46
CA GLY A 367 37.36 20.91 8.36
C GLY A 367 37.19 19.56 7.65
N ASP A 368 35.95 19.12 7.42
CA ASP A 368 35.68 17.89 6.67
C ASP A 368 35.42 18.19 5.19
N SER A 369 36.01 17.37 4.32
CA SER A 369 35.81 17.45 2.86
C SER A 369 34.69 16.55 2.36
N LEU A 370 34.18 15.63 3.18
CA LEU A 370 33.11 14.72 2.80
C LEU A 370 32.12 14.55 3.97
N GLY A 371 30.85 14.83 3.70
CA GLY A 371 29.75 14.53 4.61
C GLY A 371 28.77 13.54 4.00
N GLU A 372 28.21 12.66 4.81
CA GLU A 372 27.25 11.63 4.39
C GLU A 372 26.04 11.55 5.33
N ALA A 373 24.87 11.27 4.77
CA ALA A 373 23.68 10.94 5.52
C ALA A 373 22.89 9.82 4.83
N ASN A 374 22.30 8.93 5.62
CA ASN A 374 21.41 7.87 5.14
C ASN A 374 19.97 8.14 5.60
N LEU A 375 19.01 7.94 4.70
CA LEU A 375 17.57 7.99 4.99
C LEU A 375 16.94 6.68 4.51
N ASN A 376 16.22 6.02 5.40
CA ASN A 376 15.44 4.82 5.11
C ASN A 376 14.00 5.20 4.71
N PHE A 377 13.57 4.66 3.58
CA PHE A 377 12.18 4.71 3.11
C PHE A 377 11.58 3.34 3.37
N GLU A 378 10.54 3.29 4.20
CA GLU A 378 9.83 2.07 4.55
C GLU A 378 8.33 2.34 4.54
N ALA A 379 7.58 1.51 3.84
CA ALA A 379 6.14 1.59 3.75
C ALA A 379 5.54 0.18 3.70
N PRO A 380 4.31 -0.02 4.18
CA PRO A 380 3.61 -1.31 4.08
C PRO A 380 3.02 -1.52 2.67
N TYR A 381 3.61 -0.89 1.65
CA TYR A 381 3.18 -0.92 0.26
C TYR A 381 4.41 -1.11 -0.63
N VAL A 382 4.25 -1.80 -1.75
CA VAL A 382 5.35 -1.95 -2.72
C VAL A 382 5.64 -0.63 -3.41
N PHE A 383 6.91 -0.24 -3.45
CA PHE A 383 7.38 0.90 -4.22
C PHE A 383 7.37 0.59 -5.73
N VAL A 384 7.02 1.59 -6.53
CA VAL A 384 6.85 1.49 -7.99
C VAL A 384 7.48 2.66 -8.75
N GLY A 385 8.24 3.51 -8.06
CA GLY A 385 8.95 4.64 -8.66
C GLY A 385 9.16 5.79 -7.68
N GLY A 386 9.71 6.90 -8.16
CA GLY A 386 9.90 8.08 -7.32
C GLY A 386 10.86 9.11 -7.92
N SER A 387 11.21 10.09 -7.11
CA SER A 387 12.21 11.10 -7.46
C SER A 387 12.86 11.70 -6.21
N ILE A 388 14.11 12.14 -6.35
CA ILE A 388 14.84 12.89 -5.34
C ILE A 388 15.25 14.21 -5.95
N ARG A 389 14.84 15.30 -5.32
CA ARG A 389 14.98 16.67 -5.79
C ARG A 389 15.59 17.52 -4.71
N GLY A 390 16.19 18.62 -5.10
CA GLY A 390 16.71 19.59 -4.15
C GLY A 390 17.36 20.75 -4.86
N ARG A 391 17.88 21.67 -4.05
CA ARG A 391 18.60 22.86 -4.54
C ARG A 391 19.95 22.93 -3.87
N ALA A 392 21.01 23.00 -4.68
CA ALA A 392 22.37 23.10 -4.18
C ALA A 392 23.09 24.33 -4.74
N GLU A 393 24.02 24.86 -3.96
CA GLU A 393 25.13 25.69 -4.45
C GLU A 393 26.37 24.81 -4.45
N VAL A 394 27.06 24.76 -5.60
CA VAL A 394 28.23 23.92 -5.81
C VAL A 394 29.30 24.74 -6.51
N VAL A 395 30.45 24.89 -5.84
CA VAL A 395 31.66 25.51 -6.42
C VAL A 395 32.44 24.46 -7.22
N GLU A 396 33.14 24.91 -8.27
CA GLU A 396 33.91 24.06 -9.17
C GLU A 396 34.81 23.04 -8.44
N GLY A 397 34.70 21.77 -8.83
CA GLY A 397 35.43 20.65 -8.24
C GLY A 397 34.82 20.06 -6.96
N SER A 398 33.70 20.60 -6.50
CA SER A 398 32.88 20.05 -5.42
C SER A 398 31.61 19.41 -5.99
N TRP A 399 30.85 18.64 -5.19
CA TRP A 399 29.61 18.00 -5.67
C TRP A 399 28.66 17.56 -4.57
N ALA A 400 27.39 17.39 -4.92
CA ALA A 400 26.38 16.69 -4.12
C ALA A 400 25.89 15.46 -4.90
N ALA A 401 25.89 14.28 -4.28
CA ALA A 401 25.48 13.03 -4.93
C ALA A 401 24.43 12.30 -4.11
N VAL A 402 23.55 11.58 -4.80
CA VAL A 402 22.54 10.73 -4.18
C VAL A 402 22.71 9.30 -4.67
N TYR A 403 22.74 8.37 -3.72
CA TYR A 403 22.83 6.95 -3.98
C TYR A 403 21.61 6.21 -3.44
N LEU A 404 21.31 5.05 -4.01
CA LEU A 404 20.23 4.15 -3.64
C LEU A 404 20.78 2.78 -3.24
N ASP A 405 20.27 2.21 -2.16
CA ASP A 405 20.49 0.81 -1.79
C ASP A 405 19.13 0.10 -1.61
N ILE A 406 19.01 -1.07 -2.23
CA ILE A 406 17.80 -1.90 -2.26
C ILE A 406 17.94 -3.18 -1.43
N GLY A 407 18.96 -3.27 -0.56
CA GLY A 407 19.07 -4.29 0.49
C GLY A 407 19.56 -5.66 0.04
N ARG A 408 20.16 -5.79 -1.16
CA ARG A 408 20.70 -7.08 -1.63
C ARG A 408 22.17 -7.33 -1.23
N THR A 409 23.00 -6.28 -1.13
CA THR A 409 24.47 -6.42 -0.93
C THR A 409 25.19 -5.14 -0.45
N GLU A 410 24.50 -4.13 0.11
CA GLU A 410 25.06 -2.78 0.36
C GLU A 410 25.72 -2.12 -0.87
N ASN A 411 25.32 -2.55 -2.08
CA ASN A 411 25.80 -1.97 -3.32
C ASN A 411 25.03 -0.69 -3.63
N TRP A 412 25.57 0.44 -3.17
CA TRP A 412 25.05 1.77 -3.44
C TRP A 412 25.11 2.10 -4.94
N LEU A 413 23.94 2.22 -5.57
CA LEU A 413 23.80 2.71 -6.94
C LEU A 413 23.74 4.23 -6.95
N CYS A 414 24.60 4.90 -7.71
CA CYS A 414 24.51 6.36 -7.89
C CYS A 414 23.28 6.70 -8.73
N LEU A 415 22.34 7.46 -8.17
CA LEU A 415 21.17 7.99 -8.90
C LEU A 415 21.52 9.27 -9.68
N GLY A 416 22.43 10.08 -9.15
CA GLY A 416 22.85 11.32 -9.79
C GLY A 416 23.85 12.12 -8.96
N VAL A 417 24.52 13.05 -9.63
CA VAL A 417 25.51 13.96 -9.07
C VAL A 417 25.23 15.37 -9.59
N ALA A 418 25.08 16.34 -8.67
CA ALA A 418 25.04 17.75 -8.97
C ALA A 418 26.45 18.34 -8.82
N THR A 419 27.02 18.78 -9.93
CA THR A 419 28.38 19.38 -10.01
C THR A 419 28.35 20.88 -10.26
N SER A 420 27.16 21.48 -10.36
CA SER A 420 26.93 22.91 -10.52
C SER A 420 25.76 23.34 -9.64
N GLY A 421 25.72 24.62 -9.27
CA GLY A 421 24.60 25.17 -8.51
C GLY A 421 23.28 25.15 -9.29
N GLY A 422 22.16 25.11 -8.57
CA GLY A 422 20.80 25.09 -9.10
C GLY A 422 19.94 23.98 -8.51
N ASP A 423 18.77 23.79 -9.11
CA ASP A 423 17.87 22.69 -8.77
C ASP A 423 18.35 21.39 -9.45
N PHE A 424 18.24 20.26 -8.76
CA PHE A 424 18.47 18.93 -9.32
C PHE A 424 17.23 18.04 -9.15
N ASN A 425 17.10 17.05 -10.04
CA ASN A 425 16.05 16.04 -10.00
C ASN A 425 16.61 14.70 -10.49
N PHE A 426 16.71 13.74 -9.58
CA PHE A 426 17.18 12.40 -9.86
C PHE A 426 15.98 11.44 -9.75
N PRO A 427 15.48 10.87 -10.87
CA PRO A 427 14.39 9.91 -10.81
C PRO A 427 14.85 8.62 -10.13
N ILE A 428 13.94 7.96 -9.42
CA ILE A 428 14.14 6.60 -8.89
C ILE A 428 13.51 5.64 -9.90
N PRO A 429 14.30 4.85 -10.67
CA PRO A 429 13.78 3.91 -11.63
C PRO A 429 12.89 2.84 -10.98
N ALA A 430 11.66 2.67 -11.48
CA ALA A 430 10.68 1.71 -10.96
C ALA A 430 11.26 0.28 -10.86
N ASN A 431 11.95 -0.16 -11.90
CA ASN A 431 12.55 -1.50 -12.00
C ASN A 431 13.64 -1.79 -10.93
N LEU A 432 14.15 -0.77 -10.22
CA LEU A 432 15.12 -0.97 -9.14
C LEU A 432 14.45 -1.22 -7.79
N ILE A 433 13.29 -0.59 -7.56
CA ILE A 433 12.58 -0.60 -6.27
C ILE A 433 11.26 -1.39 -6.32
N GLU A 434 10.94 -1.98 -7.47
CA GLU A 434 9.77 -2.81 -7.66
C GLU A 434 9.72 -3.98 -6.67
N GLU A 435 8.51 -4.23 -6.13
CA GLU A 435 8.24 -5.28 -5.13
C GLU A 435 9.07 -5.13 -3.84
N ARG A 436 9.55 -3.91 -3.55
CA ARG A 436 10.21 -3.58 -2.29
C ARG A 436 9.30 -2.77 -1.39
N TYR A 437 9.35 -3.10 -0.11
CA TYR A 437 8.69 -2.38 0.98
C TYR A 437 9.65 -1.41 1.70
N ALA A 438 10.95 -1.53 1.41
CA ALA A 438 11.97 -0.66 1.95
C ALA A 438 13.13 -0.44 0.97
N PHE A 439 13.74 0.74 1.03
CA PHE A 439 15.02 1.05 0.41
C PHE A 439 15.70 2.19 1.17
N LYS A 440 17.01 2.37 0.98
CA LYS A 440 17.77 3.46 1.59
C LYS A 440 18.28 4.41 0.52
N ILE A 441 18.29 5.70 0.84
CA ILE A 441 19.02 6.70 0.07
C ILE A 441 20.22 7.18 0.89
N LYS A 442 21.32 7.45 0.21
CA LYS A 442 22.51 8.07 0.79
C LYS A 442 22.80 9.38 0.09
N LEU A 443 22.78 10.47 0.85
CA LEU A 443 23.26 11.76 0.43
C LEU A 443 24.75 11.87 0.73
N LYS A 444 25.54 12.33 -0.23
CA LYS A 444 26.95 12.68 -0.04
C LYS A 444 27.22 14.10 -0.51
N LEU A 445 27.87 14.90 0.32
CA LEU A 445 28.36 16.23 -0.04
C LEU A 445 29.89 16.20 0.01
N PHE A 446 30.54 16.50 -1.11
CA PHE A 446 32.00 16.62 -1.18
C PHE A 446 32.39 18.08 -1.37
N ASP A 447 33.11 18.62 -0.40
CA ASP A 447 33.60 19.99 -0.35
C ASP A 447 35.11 20.00 -0.60
N LYS A 448 35.52 20.39 -1.81
CA LYS A 448 36.93 20.40 -2.21
C LYS A 448 37.81 21.29 -1.33
N SER A 449 37.26 22.39 -0.82
CA SER A 449 38.01 23.37 -0.02
C SER A 449 37.86 23.19 1.49
N ALA A 450 36.91 22.33 1.92
CA ALA A 450 36.43 22.23 3.30
C ALA A 450 35.97 23.58 3.90
N ALA A 451 35.61 24.55 3.05
CA ALA A 451 35.23 25.92 3.43
C ALA A 451 33.76 26.26 3.10
N GLY A 452 32.91 25.26 2.91
CA GLY A 452 31.50 25.41 2.54
C GLY A 452 31.28 25.56 1.03
N SER A 453 32.07 24.89 0.20
CA SER A 453 31.95 24.91 -1.27
C SER A 453 30.74 24.14 -1.81
N VAL A 454 30.07 23.35 -0.97
CA VAL A 454 28.78 22.71 -1.27
C VAL A 454 27.78 23.03 -0.16
N ARG A 455 26.62 23.50 -0.58
CA ARG A 455 25.50 23.83 0.32
C ARG A 455 24.22 23.29 -0.27
N LEU A 456 23.45 22.55 0.52
CA LEU A 456 22.13 22.09 0.14
C LEU A 456 21.08 22.91 0.90
N TYR A 457 20.14 23.51 0.17
CA TYR A 457 19.11 24.39 0.72
C TYR A 457 17.75 23.70 0.87
N GLU A 458 17.54 22.65 0.10
CA GLU A 458 16.28 21.90 0.09
C GLU A 458 16.59 20.46 -0.32
N LEU A 459 15.95 19.50 0.35
CA LEU A 459 15.89 18.11 -0.05
C LEU A 459 14.45 17.64 -0.02
N LYS A 460 13.99 17.12 -1.15
CA LYS A 460 12.68 16.48 -1.29
C LYS A 460 12.84 15.13 -1.94
N ALA A 461 12.36 14.08 -1.29
CA ALA A 461 12.35 12.73 -1.83
C ALA A 461 10.93 12.19 -1.81
N GLU A 462 10.46 11.68 -2.94
CA GLU A 462 9.12 11.10 -3.10
C GLU A 462 9.27 9.67 -3.60
N ALA A 463 8.80 8.71 -2.81
CA ALA A 463 8.71 7.31 -3.17
C ALA A 463 7.24 6.96 -3.43
N VAL A 464 6.92 6.60 -4.67
CA VAL A 464 5.57 6.21 -5.08
C VAL A 464 5.39 4.75 -4.77
N CYS A 465 4.28 4.40 -4.12
CA CYS A 465 3.87 3.02 -3.88
C CYS A 465 2.56 2.69 -4.61
N GLN A 466 2.35 1.41 -4.89
CA GLN A 466 1.05 0.91 -5.35
C GLN A 466 0.19 0.53 -4.15
N LEU A 467 -1.11 0.81 -4.24
CA LEU A 467 -2.10 0.38 -3.25
C LEU A 467 -3.46 0.10 -3.90
N ASN A 468 -4.35 -0.49 -3.11
CA ASN A 468 -5.76 -0.66 -3.43
C ASN A 468 -6.61 0.39 -2.72
N MET A 469 -7.25 1.28 -3.47
CA MET A 469 -8.08 2.34 -2.91
C MET A 469 -9.30 1.85 -2.13
N TYR A 470 -9.78 0.62 -2.38
CA TYR A 470 -10.96 0.06 -1.70
C TYR A 470 -10.67 -0.50 -0.30
N SER A 471 -9.39 -0.57 0.08
CA SER A 471 -8.95 -0.89 1.45
C SER A 471 -8.83 0.35 2.35
N LEU A 472 -8.89 1.55 1.75
CA LEU A 472 -8.60 2.79 2.44
C LEU A 472 -9.80 3.28 3.28
N PRO A 473 -9.56 4.04 4.36
CA PRO A 473 -10.60 4.52 5.26
C PRO A 473 -11.41 5.66 4.62
N PHE A 474 -12.45 5.32 3.84
CA PHE A 474 -13.31 6.29 3.14
C PHE A 474 -14.34 6.95 4.06
N LEU A 475 -14.91 8.06 3.59
CA LEU A 475 -16.05 8.73 4.23
C LEU A 475 -17.34 8.39 3.47
N ALA A 476 -18.46 8.30 4.18
CA ALA A 476 -19.80 8.09 3.65
C ALA A 476 -20.70 9.30 3.94
N PRO A 477 -21.88 9.42 3.29
CA PRO A 477 -22.84 10.48 3.59
C PRO A 477 -23.22 10.54 5.07
N GLY A 478 -23.34 11.76 5.61
CA GLY A 478 -23.66 12.01 7.01
C GLY A 478 -22.43 12.13 7.91
N ASN A 479 -22.59 11.81 9.19
CA ASN A 479 -21.52 11.89 10.18
C ASN A 479 -20.64 10.63 10.13
N ASN A 480 -19.34 10.86 10.01
CA ASN A 480 -18.30 9.84 10.03
C ASN A 480 -17.49 10.03 11.30
N LYS A 481 -17.44 9.01 12.16
CA LYS A 481 -16.53 8.99 13.30
C LYS A 481 -15.18 8.48 12.82
N VAL A 482 -14.19 9.37 12.81
CA VAL A 482 -12.80 9.07 12.47
C VAL A 482 -12.02 8.88 13.76
N SER A 483 -11.21 7.83 13.84
CA SER A 483 -10.30 7.58 14.96
C SER A 483 -8.89 7.38 14.45
N VAL A 484 -7.92 7.99 15.12
CA VAL A 484 -6.50 7.94 14.75
C VAL A 484 -5.78 7.05 15.76
N GLN A 485 -5.34 5.89 15.30
CA GLN A 485 -4.61 4.90 16.09
C GLN A 485 -3.10 5.09 15.89
N ALA A 486 -2.33 4.79 16.92
CA ALA A 486 -0.87 4.69 16.86
C ALA A 486 -0.39 3.86 18.06
N GLY A 487 0.72 3.15 17.92
CA GLY A 487 1.41 2.54 19.06
C GLY A 487 1.98 3.59 20.01
N ALA A 488 2.50 4.69 19.46
CA ALA A 488 3.00 5.82 20.22
C ALA A 488 3.05 7.10 19.36
N ILE A 489 2.82 8.25 20.01
CA ILE A 489 3.15 9.58 19.47
C ILE A 489 4.11 10.23 20.48
N PRO A 490 5.33 10.61 20.08
CA PRO A 490 6.32 11.19 20.98
C PRO A 490 5.87 12.52 21.60
N GLN A 491 6.36 12.82 22.79
CA GLN A 491 6.23 14.16 23.36
C GLN A 491 6.93 15.20 22.47
N GLY A 492 6.30 16.34 22.22
CA GLY A 492 6.81 17.33 21.25
C GLY A 492 6.56 16.94 19.79
N ALA A 493 5.59 16.05 19.54
CA ALA A 493 5.14 15.71 18.20
C ALA A 493 3.61 15.62 18.11
N ALA A 494 3.10 15.67 16.89
CA ALA A 494 1.73 15.36 16.53
C ALA A 494 1.72 14.66 15.17
N LEU A 495 0.71 13.80 14.98
CA LEU A 495 0.35 13.28 13.68
C LEU A 495 -0.67 14.23 13.03
N GLN A 496 -0.30 14.83 11.90
CA GLN A 496 -1.26 15.54 11.08
C GLN A 496 -1.97 14.56 10.16
N VAL A 497 -3.30 14.53 10.24
CA VAL A 497 -4.17 13.76 9.34
C VAL A 497 -4.93 14.72 8.46
N ILE A 498 -4.84 14.54 7.14
CA ILE A 498 -5.56 15.35 6.15
C ILE A 498 -6.43 14.45 5.30
N TYR A 499 -7.73 14.74 5.26
CA TYR A 499 -8.67 14.16 4.30
C TYR A 499 -8.96 15.15 3.20
N ARG A 500 -8.98 14.69 1.94
CA ARG A 500 -9.49 15.44 0.79
C ARG A 500 -10.52 14.63 0.03
N TRP A 501 -11.65 15.25 -0.29
CA TRP A 501 -12.74 14.60 -1.04
C TRP A 501 -13.54 15.61 -1.85
N LEU A 502 -14.31 15.10 -2.82
CA LEU A 502 -15.33 15.86 -3.53
C LEU A 502 -16.71 15.43 -3.01
N GLU A 503 -17.52 16.40 -2.60
CA GLU A 503 -18.94 16.22 -2.34
C GLU A 503 -19.73 17.25 -3.16
N ARG A 504 -20.76 16.82 -3.89
CA ARG A 504 -21.59 17.71 -4.72
C ARG A 504 -20.77 18.62 -5.66
N GLY A 505 -19.71 18.06 -6.25
CA GLY A 505 -18.81 18.76 -7.17
C GLY A 505 -17.87 19.78 -6.51
N ARG A 506 -17.82 19.88 -5.18
CA ARG A 506 -16.94 20.80 -4.45
C ARG A 506 -15.87 20.04 -3.69
N GLU A 507 -14.64 20.52 -3.76
CA GLU A 507 -13.54 19.99 -2.97
C GLU A 507 -13.65 20.42 -1.52
N ARG A 508 -13.36 19.47 -0.63
CA ARG A 508 -13.35 19.62 0.82
C ARG A 508 -12.04 19.13 1.38
N THR A 509 -11.68 19.70 2.52
CA THR A 509 -10.50 19.31 3.27
C THR A 509 -10.83 19.33 4.75
N ASP A 510 -10.46 18.28 5.46
CA ASP A 510 -10.40 18.26 6.92
C ASP A 510 -8.94 18.01 7.33
N LEU A 511 -8.46 18.79 8.28
CA LEU A 511 -7.09 18.72 8.80
C LEU A 511 -7.16 18.63 10.31
N ARG A 512 -6.53 17.59 10.87
CA ARG A 512 -6.42 17.39 12.33
C ARG A 512 -4.98 17.16 12.74
N LEU A 513 -4.62 17.71 13.89
CA LEU A 513 -3.37 17.40 14.56
C LEU A 513 -3.67 16.56 15.80
N VAL A 514 -3.26 15.30 15.77
CA VAL A 514 -3.48 14.34 16.85
C VAL A 514 -2.18 14.18 17.63
N SER A 515 -2.21 14.43 18.93
CA SER A 515 -1.06 14.22 19.81
C SER A 515 -1.23 13.03 20.74
N THR A 516 -2.43 12.42 20.78
CA THR A 516 -2.73 11.29 21.65
C THR A 516 -3.29 10.14 20.82
N PRO A 517 -2.68 8.94 20.87
CA PRO A 517 -3.23 7.76 20.20
C PRO A 517 -4.68 7.48 20.63
N GLY A 518 -5.52 7.08 19.68
CA GLY A 518 -6.94 6.78 19.89
C GLY A 518 -7.86 8.00 19.84
N GLU A 519 -7.34 9.21 19.63
CA GLU A 519 -8.16 10.41 19.48
C GLU A 519 -9.18 10.23 18.35
N SER A 520 -10.43 10.63 18.63
CA SER A 520 -11.55 10.49 17.72
C SER A 520 -12.22 11.83 17.47
N TYR A 521 -12.65 12.06 16.24
CA TYR A 521 -13.38 13.26 15.83
C TYR A 521 -14.42 12.91 14.76
N THR A 522 -15.26 13.87 14.41
CA THR A 522 -16.33 13.68 13.42
C THR A 522 -16.07 14.53 12.17
N ILE A 523 -16.19 13.91 11.01
CA ILE A 523 -16.28 14.61 9.72
C ILE A 523 -17.72 14.46 9.20
N ALA A 524 -18.37 15.58 8.92
CA ALA A 524 -19.70 15.60 8.31
C ALA A 524 -19.56 15.70 6.78
N VAL A 525 -20.10 14.72 6.06
CA VAL A 525 -20.21 14.73 4.61
C VAL A 525 -21.64 15.06 4.22
N SER A 526 -21.81 16.07 3.37
CA SER A 526 -23.12 16.56 2.97
C SER A 526 -23.74 15.73 1.84
N GLY A 527 -25.06 15.58 1.85
CA GLY A 527 -25.81 14.92 0.77
C GLY A 527 -26.16 13.46 1.06
N ILE A 528 -26.60 12.76 0.01
CA ILE A 528 -27.04 11.36 0.07
C ILE A 528 -26.16 10.44 -0.80
N GLU A 529 -25.34 11.02 -1.67
CA GLU A 529 -24.42 10.31 -2.57
C GLU A 529 -23.05 10.17 -1.91
N TYR A 530 -22.38 9.04 -2.12
CA TYR A 530 -21.03 8.84 -1.62
C TYR A 530 -20.07 9.91 -2.16
N PRO A 531 -19.21 10.48 -1.30
CA PRO A 531 -18.21 11.42 -1.76
C PRO A 531 -17.16 10.71 -2.62
N ARG A 532 -16.58 11.42 -3.59
CA ARG A 532 -15.38 10.94 -4.28
C ARG A 532 -14.17 11.31 -3.45
N MET A 533 -13.61 10.36 -2.69
CA MET A 533 -12.35 10.58 -1.97
C MET A 533 -11.23 10.92 -2.96
N LYS A 534 -10.31 11.80 -2.56
CA LYS A 534 -9.11 12.14 -3.32
C LYS A 534 -7.91 11.45 -2.70
N ASP A 535 -7.67 11.73 -1.44
CA ASP A 535 -6.55 11.18 -0.69
C ASP A 535 -6.73 11.36 0.82
N ILE A 536 -5.95 10.58 1.55
CA ILE A 536 -5.69 10.75 2.97
C ILE A 536 -4.18 10.82 3.19
N SER A 537 -3.71 11.80 3.97
CA SER A 537 -2.31 11.88 4.35
C SER A 537 -2.09 11.85 5.86
N MET A 538 -0.95 11.30 6.24
CA MET A 538 -0.44 11.22 7.62
C MET A 538 0.97 11.79 7.62
N GLU A 539 1.22 12.83 8.41
CA GLU A 539 2.49 13.56 8.45
C GLU A 539 2.96 13.76 9.89
N TYR A 540 4.27 13.59 10.10
CA TYR A 540 4.90 13.93 11.38
C TYR A 540 5.05 15.45 11.49
N ILE A 541 4.44 16.04 12.52
CA ILE A 541 4.58 17.46 12.84
C ILE A 541 5.28 17.60 14.20
N PRO A 542 6.50 18.17 14.26
CA PRO A 542 7.12 18.56 15.52
C PRO A 542 6.31 19.68 16.21
N ARG A 543 6.30 19.68 17.53
CA ARG A 543 5.59 20.63 18.38
C ARG A 543 6.46 21.25 19.46
#